data_AF-W6RY36-F1
#
_entry.id   AF-W6RY36-F1
#
_cell.length_a   1.000
_cell.length_b   1.000
_cell.length_c   1.000
_cell.angle_alpha   90.00
_cell.angle_beta   90.00
_cell.angle_gamma   90.00
#
_symmetry.space_group_name_H-M   'P 1'
#
loop_
_entity.id
_entity.type
_entity.pdbx_description
1 polymer ?
#
loop_
_entity_poly.entity_id
_entity_poly.type
_entity_poly.pdbx_seq_one_letter_code
_entity_poly.pdbx_strand_id
1 'polypeptide(L)'
;MNHRGSVLREKISIEEICVSDADAISHFYSIPSLFHLAYVEKGYAIDEGKEFVKNKLQRSYNKMSDTSKKLYQDKYEKVMEVFK
;
A
#
# COMPACT_ATOMS: atom_id res chain seq x y z
N MET A 1 9.43 16.21 -8.14
CA MET A 1 9.10 14.80 -8.41
C MET A 1 8.41 14.20 -7.19
N ASN A 2 7.09 14.31 -7.13
CA ASN A 2 6.27 13.98 -5.94
C ASN A 2 5.84 12.49 -5.93
N HIS A 3 6.81 11.58 -5.93
CA HIS A 3 6.55 10.13 -5.93
C HIS A 3 6.48 9.54 -4.52
N ARG A 4 7.09 10.20 -3.52
CA ARG A 4 7.19 9.66 -2.16
C ARG A 4 5.84 9.71 -1.47
N GLY A 5 5.19 8.56 -1.37
CA GLY A 5 3.86 8.42 -0.79
C GLY A 5 3.75 8.74 0.71
N SER A 6 4.83 9.07 1.42
CA SER A 6 4.75 9.46 2.84
C SER A 6 4.34 10.93 3.05
N VAL A 7 4.16 11.70 1.98
CA VAL A 7 3.71 13.10 2.01
C VAL A 7 2.52 13.23 1.06
N LEU A 8 1.37 13.70 1.56
CA LEU A 8 0.26 14.06 0.68
C LEU A 8 0.68 15.31 -0.12
N ARG A 9 0.84 15.15 -1.42
CA ARG A 9 1.02 16.26 -2.37
C ARG A 9 0.06 16.01 -3.53
N GLU A 10 -0.52 17.07 -4.07
CA GLU A 10 -1.27 16.96 -5.31
C GLU A 10 -0.33 16.43 -6.40
N LYS A 11 -0.79 15.38 -7.09
CA LYS A 11 -0.11 14.82 -8.26
C LYS A 11 -0.70 15.54 -9.46
N ILE A 12 0.10 16.35 -10.13
CA ILE A 12 -0.41 17.26 -11.17
C ILE A 12 -0.24 16.63 -12.55
N SER A 13 0.81 15.83 -12.76
CA SER A 13 1.10 15.20 -14.05
C SER A 13 0.65 13.74 -14.11
N ILE A 14 0.40 13.25 -15.32
CA ILE A 14 0.05 11.85 -15.57
C ILE A 14 1.18 10.91 -15.14
N GLU A 15 2.44 11.31 -15.31
CA GLU A 15 3.61 10.56 -14.90
C GLU A 15 3.69 10.43 -13.36
N GLU A 16 3.39 11.50 -12.61
CA GLU A 16 3.35 11.44 -11.15
C GLU A 16 2.24 10.51 -10.64
N ILE A 17 1.09 10.48 -11.32
CA ILE A 17 0.00 9.55 -11.04
C ILE A 17 0.45 8.11 -11.34
N CYS A 18 0.97 7.84 -12.53
CA CYS A 18 1.43 6.51 -12.93
C CYS A 18 2.50 5.96 -12.00
N VAL A 19 3.52 6.76 -11.66
CA VAL A 19 4.60 6.34 -10.77
C VAL A 19 4.08 6.07 -9.36
N SER A 20 3.19 6.91 -8.83
CA SER A 20 2.66 6.70 -7.50
C SER A 20 1.66 5.54 -7.42
N ASP A 21 0.89 5.29 -8.48
CA ASP A 21 0.02 4.12 -8.57
C ASP A 21 0.84 2.83 -8.65
N ALA A 22 1.92 2.83 -9.45
CA ALA A 22 2.86 1.71 -9.53
C ALA A 22 3.55 1.41 -8.18
N ASP A 23 3.99 2.44 -7.46
CA ASP A 23 4.55 2.31 -6.10
C ASP A 23 3.52 1.66 -5.15
N ALA A 24 2.29 2.17 -5.15
CA ALA A 24 1.21 1.62 -4.32
C ALA A 24 0.88 0.17 -4.67
N ILE A 25 0.86 -0.18 -5.96
CA ILE A 25 0.60 -1.54 -6.46
C ILE A 25 1.73 -2.50 -6.05
N SER A 26 2.99 -2.05 -6.10
CA SER A 26 4.15 -2.89 -5.75
C SER A 26 4.06 -3.49 -4.34
N HIS A 27 3.47 -2.75 -3.39
CA HIS A 27 3.22 -3.23 -2.03
C HIS A 27 2.30 -4.45 -1.99
N PHE A 28 1.32 -4.54 -2.90
CA PHE A 28 0.40 -5.70 -2.99
C PHE A 28 1.04 -6.92 -3.65
N TYR A 29 2.17 -6.77 -4.35
CA TYR A 29 2.96 -7.88 -4.87
C TYR A 29 4.02 -8.37 -3.88
N SER A 30 4.33 -7.56 -2.86
CA SER A 30 5.40 -7.83 -1.89
C SER A 30 4.90 -7.82 -0.44
N ILE A 31 3.72 -8.42 -0.20
CA ILE A 31 3.15 -8.57 1.14
C ILE A 31 4.11 -9.29 2.12
N PRO A 32 4.81 -10.39 1.74
CA PRO A 32 5.77 -11.04 2.63
C PRO A 32 6.88 -10.09 3.12
N SER A 33 7.38 -9.21 2.26
CA SER A 33 8.37 -8.21 2.66
C SER A 33 7.81 -7.17 3.63
N LEU A 34 6.51 -6.87 3.58
CA LEU A 34 5.86 -6.01 4.59
C LEU A 34 5.79 -6.69 5.95
N PHE A 35 5.53 -8.00 5.99
CA PHE A 35 5.56 -8.77 7.23
C PHE A 35 6.99 -8.90 7.78
N HIS A 36 7.99 -9.13 6.94
CA HIS A 36 9.39 -9.11 7.35
C HIS A 36 9.75 -7.74 7.97
N LEU A 37 9.37 -6.64 7.32
CA LEU A 37 9.57 -5.30 7.85
C LEU A 37 8.88 -5.11 9.21
N ALA A 38 7.70 -5.67 9.43
CA ALA A 38 6.97 -5.53 10.69
C ALA A 38 7.62 -6.33 11.83
N TYR A 39 7.91 -7.61 11.59
CA TYR A 39 8.32 -8.53 12.65
C TYR A 39 9.83 -8.56 12.88
N VAL A 40 10.63 -8.45 11.81
CA VAL A 40 12.09 -8.57 11.90
C VAL A 40 12.72 -7.21 12.13
N GLU A 41 12.46 -6.26 11.23
CA GLU A 41 13.13 -4.95 11.26
C GLU A 41 12.56 -4.04 12.36
N LYS A 42 11.25 -4.12 12.61
CA LYS A 42 10.55 -3.27 13.57
C LYS A 42 10.28 -3.94 14.92
N GLY A 43 10.46 -5.27 15.01
CA GLY A 43 10.27 -6.02 16.23
C GLY A 43 8.84 -6.02 16.78
N TYR A 44 7.83 -5.79 15.94
CA TYR A 44 6.43 -5.76 16.40
C TYR A 44 5.94 -7.14 16.82
N ALA A 45 5.05 -7.17 17.81
CA ALA A 45 4.30 -8.39 18.13
C ALA A 45 3.32 -8.75 17.00
N ILE A 46 2.71 -9.94 17.05
CA ILE A 46 1.82 -10.45 15.99
C ILE A 46 0.68 -9.46 15.67
N ASP A 47 -0.02 -8.98 16.70
CA ASP A 47 -1.17 -8.08 16.51
C ASP A 47 -0.73 -6.71 15.97
N GLU A 48 0.37 -6.17 16.50
CA GLU A 48 0.93 -4.90 16.05
C GLU A 48 1.42 -4.98 14.60
N GLY A 49 2.07 -6.08 14.22
CA GLY A 49 2.54 -6.31 12.86
C GLY A 49 1.40 -6.55 11.88
N LYS A 50 0.38 -7.32 12.27
CA LYS A 50 -0.87 -7.48 11.50
C LYS A 50 -1.48 -6.12 11.19
N GLU A 51 -1.65 -5.28 12.22
CA GLU A 51 -2.26 -3.96 12.07
C GLU A 51 -1.37 -2.99 11.28
N PHE A 52 -0.05 -3.05 11.47
CA PHE A 52 0.90 -2.26 10.69
C PHE A 52 0.81 -2.57 9.19
N VAL A 53 0.82 -3.85 8.81
CA VAL A 53 0.77 -4.27 7.40
C VAL A 53 -0.57 -3.90 6.78
N LYS A 54 -1.68 -4.17 7.49
CA LYS A 54 -3.03 -3.77 7.07
C LYS A 54 -3.12 -2.27 6.78
N ASN A 55 -2.70 -1.43 7.73
CA ASN A 55 -2.72 0.02 7.59
C ASN A 55 -1.78 0.52 6.48
N LYS A 56 -0.65 -0.15 6.23
CA LYS A 56 0.24 0.20 5.12
C LYS A 56 -0.40 -0.11 3.76
N LEU A 57 -1.08 -1.24 3.62
CA LEU A 57 -1.79 -1.61 2.39
C LEU A 57 -3.01 -0.70 2.14
N GLN A 58 -3.81 -0.42 3.17
CA GLN A 58 -4.92 0.54 3.07
C GLN A 58 -4.47 1.93 2.64
N ARG A 59 -3.39 2.45 3.24
CA ARG A 59 -2.80 3.73 2.81
C ARG A 59 -2.28 3.69 1.38
N SER A 60 -1.77 2.55 0.91
CA SER A 60 -1.31 2.41 -0.47
C SER A 60 -2.49 2.46 -1.44
N TYR A 61 -3.55 1.68 -1.18
CA TYR A 61 -4.78 1.70 -1.97
C TYR A 61 -5.42 3.09 -2.01
N ASN A 62 -5.55 3.76 -0.86
CA ASN A 62 -6.19 5.07 -0.78
C ASN A 62 -5.46 6.16 -1.58
N LYS A 63 -4.16 6.01 -1.85
CA LYS A 63 -3.35 6.94 -2.64
C LYS A 63 -3.43 6.71 -4.14
N MET A 64 -3.97 5.58 -4.57
CA MET A 64 -4.13 5.28 -5.99
C MET A 64 -5.15 6.24 -6.64
N SER A 65 -4.99 6.49 -7.94
CA SER A 65 -6.02 7.14 -8.74
C SER A 65 -7.33 6.34 -8.74
N ASP A 66 -8.45 6.98 -9.04
CA ASP A 66 -9.76 6.32 -9.06
C ASP A 66 -9.82 5.19 -10.09
N THR A 67 -9.16 5.36 -11.23
CA THR A 67 -9.05 4.32 -12.27
C THR A 67 -8.30 3.10 -11.73
N SER A 68 -7.15 3.30 -11.09
CA SER A 68 -6.35 2.22 -10.52
C SER A 68 -7.06 1.54 -9.35
N LYS A 69 -7.76 2.28 -8.50
CA LYS A 69 -8.60 1.72 -7.42
C LYS A 69 -9.63 0.75 -7.98
N LYS A 70 -10.40 1.18 -8.99
CA LYS A 70 -11.40 0.31 -9.64
C LYS A 70 -10.79 -0.96 -10.22
N LEU A 71 -9.63 -0.84 -10.88
CA LEU A 71 -8.92 -1.97 -11.46
C LEU A 71 -8.40 -2.96 -10.39
N TYR A 72 -7.94 -2.45 -9.25
CA TYR A 72 -7.32 -3.25 -8.19
C TYR A 72 -8.25 -3.63 -7.04
N GLN A 73 -9.52 -3.22 -7.09
CA GLN A 73 -10.48 -3.38 -6.00
C GLN A 73 -10.60 -4.84 -5.53
N ASP A 74 -10.80 -5.79 -6.45
CA ASP A 74 -10.94 -7.21 -6.11
C ASP A 74 -9.69 -7.77 -5.40
N LYS A 75 -8.49 -7.39 -5.87
CA LYS A 75 -7.23 -7.80 -5.23
C LYS A 75 -7.09 -7.19 -3.84
N TYR A 76 -7.43 -5.90 -3.70
CA TYR A 76 -7.42 -5.20 -2.42
C TYR A 76 -8.36 -5.89 -1.42
N GLU A 77 -9.61 -6.14 -1.82
CA GLU A 77 -10.62 -6.79 -0.98
C GLU A 77 -10.14 -8.15 -0.50
N LYS A 78 -9.70 -9.04 -1.41
CA LYS A 78 -9.14 -10.36 -1.09
C LYS A 78 -7.99 -10.29 -0.09
N VAL A 79 -7.07 -9.34 -0.27
CA VAL A 79 -5.95 -9.16 0.67
C VAL A 79 -6.46 -8.68 2.03
N MET A 80 -7.43 -7.77 2.09
CA MET A 80 -8.02 -7.30 3.35
C MET A 80 -8.75 -8.41 4.11
N GLU A 81 -9.28 -9.43 3.43
CA GLU A 81 -9.92 -10.57 4.10
C GLU A 81 -8.96 -11.38 4.97
N VAL A 82 -7.68 -11.45 4.58
CA VAL A 82 -6.63 -12.12 5.38
C VAL A 82 -6.43 -11.43 6.74
N PHE A 83 -6.80 -10.14 6.83
CA PHE A 83 -6.67 -9.35 8.06
C PHE A 83 -7.97 -9.24 8.86
N LYS A 84 -9.06 -9.89 8.43
CA LYS A 84 -10.25 -10.08 9.27
C LYS A 84 -9.92 -10.95 10.49
#